data_AF-A0A1Y2G915-F1
#
_entry.id   AF-A0A1Y2G915-F1
#
_cell.length_a   1.000
_cell.length_b   1.000
_cell.length_c   1.000
_cell.angle_alpha   90.00
_cell.angle_beta   90.00
_cell.angle_gamma   90.00
#
_symmetry.space_group_name_H-M   'P 1'
#
loop_
_entity.id
_entity.type
_entity.pdbx_description
1 polymer ?
#
loop_
_entity_poly.entity_id
_entity_poly.type
_entity_poly.pdbx_seq_one_letter_code
_entity_poly.pdbx_strand_id
1 'polypeptide(L)'
;MVNIQHWDEFQRAAEELYTVSPKNTRYVARYRHIDGKLVLKVTDDRTILKYKTDQMQDLNKFERLNRSLMAKMHNRIPAATASETTPASGTGPTALQTSVSTPTPAPTPSQTQAQQPTTISNSSSHHGGSGKSKRNKRK
;
A
#
# COMPACT_ATOMS: atom_id res chain seq x y z
N MET A 1 -1.66 -25.87 8.38
CA MET A 1 -1.54 -24.41 8.09
C MET A 1 -0.90 -23.74 9.29
N VAL A 2 0.29 -23.18 9.11
CA VAL A 2 1.11 -22.55 10.17
C VAL A 2 0.79 -21.06 10.22
N ASN A 3 0.52 -20.53 11.42
CA ASN A 3 0.23 -19.11 11.61
C ASN A 3 1.43 -18.43 12.28
N ILE A 4 2.13 -17.59 11.53
CA ILE A 4 3.31 -16.87 11.99
C ILE A 4 2.85 -15.50 12.52
N GLN A 5 3.32 -15.12 13.71
CA GLN A 5 2.92 -13.87 14.38
C GLN A 5 3.88 -12.72 14.04
N HIS A 6 5.16 -13.02 13.83
CA HIS A 6 6.19 -12.02 13.56
C HIS A 6 6.34 -11.81 12.04
N TRP A 7 6.32 -10.55 11.61
CA TRP A 7 6.44 -10.21 10.18
C TRP A 7 7.72 -10.76 9.55
N ASP A 8 8.86 -10.58 10.22
CA ASP A 8 10.17 -10.89 9.64
C ASP A 8 10.34 -12.40 9.40
N GLU A 9 9.82 -13.22 10.32
CA GLU A 9 9.78 -14.68 10.16
C GLU A 9 8.86 -15.08 9.00
N PHE A 10 7.69 -14.46 8.88
CA PHE A 10 6.76 -14.73 7.79
C PHE A 10 7.36 -14.36 6.43
N GLN A 11 7.99 -13.19 6.33
CA GLN A 11 8.64 -12.73 5.11
C GLN A 11 9.74 -13.71 4.69
N ARG A 12 10.64 -14.08 5.61
CA ARG A 12 11.72 -15.02 5.34
C ARG A 12 11.18 -16.36 4.85
N ALA A 13 10.23 -16.94 5.57
CA ALA A 13 9.65 -18.23 5.22
C ALA A 13 8.90 -18.19 3.88
N ALA A 14 8.22 -17.08 3.57
CA ALA A 14 7.53 -16.89 2.29
C ALA A 14 8.50 -16.82 1.10
N GLU A 15 9.60 -16.09 1.25
CA GLU A 15 10.64 -15.98 0.21
C GLU A 15 11.40 -17.30 0.00
N GLU A 16 11.69 -18.02 1.09
CA GLU A 16 12.30 -19.33 1.04
C GLU A 16 11.40 -20.34 0.32
N LEU A 17 10.11 -20.40 0.70
CA LEU A 17 9.14 -21.29 0.05
C LEU A 17 9.04 -21.03 -1.46
N TYR A 18 9.04 -19.75 -1.85
CA TYR A 18 9.03 -19.36 -3.26
C TYR A 18 10.32 -19.79 -3.99
N THR A 19 11.47 -19.68 -3.34
CA THR A 19 12.77 -20.08 -3.92
C THR A 19 12.84 -21.59 -4.14
N VAL A 20 12.28 -22.38 -3.22
CA VAL A 20 12.23 -23.85 -3.33
C VAL A 20 11.29 -24.30 -4.45
N SER A 21 10.10 -23.71 -4.54
CA SER A 21 9.02 -24.16 -5.44
C SER A 21 8.34 -23.00 -6.18
N PRO A 22 9.01 -22.30 -7.10
CA PRO A 22 8.47 -21.07 -7.70
C PRO A 22 7.22 -21.30 -8.55
N LYS A 23 7.12 -22.45 -9.23
CA LYS A 23 5.97 -22.78 -10.12
C LYS A 23 4.70 -23.15 -9.35
N ASN A 24 4.84 -23.75 -8.18
CA ASN A 24 3.72 -24.24 -7.39
C ASN A 24 3.31 -23.26 -6.28
N THR A 25 4.18 -22.30 -5.96
CA THR A 25 3.92 -21.31 -4.92
C THR A 25 2.82 -20.35 -5.36
N ARG A 26 1.76 -20.28 -4.54
CA ARG A 26 0.67 -19.31 -4.69
C ARG A 26 0.64 -18.37 -3.50
N TYR A 27 0.54 -17.09 -3.83
CA TYR A 27 0.45 -15.99 -2.88
C TYR A 27 -0.97 -15.41 -2.90
N VAL A 28 -1.59 -15.28 -1.72
CA VAL A 28 -2.95 -14.74 -1.56
C VAL A 28 -2.94 -13.67 -0.48
N ALA A 29 -3.41 -12.48 -0.85
CA ALA A 29 -3.68 -11.39 0.09
C ALA A 29 -5.19 -11.16 0.16
N ARG A 30 -5.74 -11.08 1.37
CA ARG A 30 -7.15 -10.77 1.63
C ARG A 30 -7.25 -9.66 2.66
N TYR A 31 -7.87 -8.55 2.27
CA TYR A 31 -8.17 -7.43 3.17
C TYR A 31 -9.67 -7.36 3.45
N ARG A 32 -10.05 -7.06 4.69
CA ARG A 32 -11.44 -6.78 5.09
C ARG A 32 -11.51 -5.42 5.77
N HIS A 33 -12.04 -4.42 5.07
CA HIS A 33 -12.11 -3.04 5.57
C HIS A 33 -12.89 -2.92 6.88
N ILE A 34 -14.05 -3.56 7.02
CA ILE A 34 -14.91 -3.42 8.22
C ILE A 34 -14.15 -3.84 9.51
N ASP A 35 -13.22 -4.79 9.41
CA ASP A 35 -12.39 -5.20 10.56
C ASP A 35 -11.02 -4.51 10.60
N GLY A 36 -10.61 -3.82 9.53
CA GLY A 36 -9.24 -3.35 9.36
C GLY A 36 -8.19 -4.47 9.26
N LYS A 37 -8.59 -5.71 8.92
CA LYS A 37 -7.71 -6.89 8.97
C LYS A 37 -7.15 -7.26 7.61
N LEU A 38 -5.84 -7.44 7.56
CA LEU A 38 -5.11 -8.02 6.44
C LEU A 38 -4.71 -9.46 6.77
N VAL A 39 -4.96 -10.37 5.82
CA VAL A 39 -4.58 -11.78 5.90
C VAL A 39 -3.75 -12.14 4.68
N LEU A 40 -2.53 -12.61 4.92
CA LEU A 40 -1.61 -13.09 3.89
C LEU A 40 -1.48 -14.60 4.00
N LYS A 41 -1.46 -15.29 2.86
CA LYS A 41 -1.22 -16.72 2.77
C LYS A 41 -0.27 -17.02 1.63
N VAL A 42 0.70 -17.91 1.90
CA VAL A 42 1.63 -18.44 0.89
C VAL A 42 1.61 -19.95 0.98
N THR A 43 1.54 -20.64 -0.15
CA THR A 43 1.47 -22.10 -0.16
C THR A 43 2.00 -22.72 -1.45
N ASP A 44 2.60 -23.90 -1.33
CA ASP A 44 3.04 -24.77 -2.43
C ASP A 44 2.22 -26.08 -2.48
N ASP A 45 0.97 -26.05 -1.98
CA ASP A 45 0.05 -27.19 -1.77
C ASP A 45 0.44 -28.15 -0.63
N ARG A 46 1.66 -28.08 -0.11
CA ARG A 46 2.12 -28.92 1.01
C ARG A 46 2.18 -28.13 2.31
N THR A 47 2.86 -26.99 2.25
CA THR A 47 3.02 -26.08 3.36
C THR A 47 2.13 -24.87 3.13
N ILE A 48 1.43 -24.43 4.17
CA ILE A 48 0.61 -23.21 4.14
C ILE A 48 1.08 -22.30 5.24
N LEU A 49 1.71 -21.20 4.86
CA LEU A 49 2.12 -20.11 5.75
C LEU A 49 1.00 -19.07 5.78
N LYS A 50 0.67 -18.58 6.97
CA LYS A 50 -0.35 -17.57 7.18
C LYS A 50 0.14 -16.47 8.11
N TYR A 51 -0.10 -15.23 7.72
CA TYR A 51 0.12 -14.06 8.54
C TYR A 51 -1.16 -13.23 8.60
N LYS A 52 -1.47 -12.70 9.78
CA LYS A 52 -2.65 -11.85 10.00
C LYS A 52 -2.20 -10.64 10.79
N THR A 53 -2.64 -9.46 10.36
CA THR A 53 -2.35 -8.21 11.06
C THR A 53 -3.54 -7.27 10.96
N ASP A 54 -3.73 -6.47 12.00
CA ASP A 54 -4.58 -5.29 12.05
C ASP A 54 -3.75 -4.01 12.17
N GLN A 55 -2.42 -4.13 12.15
CA GLN A 55 -1.50 -3.02 12.35
C GLN A 55 -1.22 -2.31 11.02
N MET A 56 -1.49 -1.01 10.98
CA MET A 56 -1.31 -0.18 9.78
C MET A 56 0.14 -0.16 9.28
N GLN A 57 1.11 -0.19 10.19
CA GLN A 57 2.54 -0.19 9.88
C GLN A 57 2.98 -1.38 9.02
N ASP A 58 2.28 -2.51 9.11
CA ASP A 58 2.60 -3.70 8.34
C ASP A 58 2.15 -3.59 6.87
N LEU A 59 1.31 -2.60 6.51
CA LEU A 59 0.92 -2.37 5.12
C LEU A 59 2.11 -1.97 4.25
N ASN A 60 3.02 -1.15 4.78
CA ASN A 60 4.25 -0.77 4.09
C ASN A 60 5.18 -1.97 3.86
N LYS A 61 5.21 -2.91 4.81
CA LYS A 61 6.01 -4.13 4.69
C LYS A 61 5.38 -5.11 3.70
N PHE A 62 4.06 -5.25 3.74
CA PHE A 62 3.26 -6.00 2.77
C PHE A 62 3.50 -5.52 1.34
N GLU A 63 3.48 -4.21 1.12
CA GLU A 63 3.72 -3.61 -0.18
C GLU A 63 5.12 -3.96 -0.73
N ARG A 64 6.14 -3.86 0.12
CA ARG A 64 7.52 -4.25 -0.20
C ARG A 64 7.64 -5.73 -0.55
N LEU A 65 7.01 -6.61 0.24
CA LEU A 65 7.01 -8.05 -0.03
C LEU A 65 6.33 -8.37 -1.37
N ASN A 66 5.20 -7.73 -1.68
CA ASN A 66 4.54 -7.91 -2.97
C ASN A 66 5.42 -7.52 -4.14
N ARG A 67 6.08 -6.35 -4.05
CA ARG A 67 7.02 -5.91 -5.09
C ARG A 67 8.17 -6.90 -5.25
N SER A 68 8.75 -7.37 -4.15
CA SER A 68 9.83 -8.36 -4.15
C SER A 68 9.40 -9.66 -4.84
N LEU A 69 8.26 -10.24 -4.46
CA LEU A 69 7.74 -11.47 -5.06
C LEU A 69 7.42 -11.29 -6.55
N MET A 70 6.77 -10.18 -6.92
CA MET A 70 6.49 -9.88 -8.33
C MET A 70 7.79 -9.75 -9.13
N ALA A 71 8.82 -9.06 -8.63
CA ALA A 71 10.10 -8.94 -9.32
C ALA A 71 10.76 -10.32 -9.57
N LYS A 72 10.77 -11.19 -8.55
CA LYS A 72 11.29 -12.56 -8.64
C LYS A 72 10.48 -13.43 -9.63
N MET A 73 9.15 -13.23 -9.72
CA MET A 73 8.28 -13.94 -10.66
C MET A 73 8.47 -13.51 -12.12
N HIS A 74 8.77 -12.24 -12.37
CA HIS A 74 8.97 -11.71 -13.73
C HIS A 74 10.43 -11.79 -14.19
N ASN A 75 11.30 -12.50 -13.44
CA ASN A 75 12.75 -12.58 -13.65
C ASN A 75 13.39 -11.21 -13.94
N ARG A 76 12.88 -10.16 -13.27
CA ARG A 76 13.37 -8.79 -13.46
C ARG A 76 14.34 -8.50 -12.35
N ILE A 77 15.60 -8.29 -12.70
CA ILE A 77 16.61 -7.79 -11.76
C ILE A 77 16.19 -6.35 -11.40
N PRO A 78 15.92 -6.03 -10.11
CA PRO A 78 15.64 -4.67 -9.72
C PRO A 78 16.86 -3.80 -10.04
N ALA A 79 16.63 -2.67 -10.72
CA ALA A 79 17.66 -1.83 -11.34
C ALA A 79 18.62 -1.11 -10.36
N ALA A 80 18.69 -1.52 -9.10
CA ALA A 80 19.51 -0.90 -8.05
C ALA A 80 20.89 -1.55 -7.86
N THR A 81 21.29 -2.52 -8.69
CA THR A 81 22.59 -3.22 -8.57
C THR A 81 23.41 -3.23 -9.86
N ALA A 82 23.18 -2.26 -10.75
CA ALA A 82 23.91 -2.12 -12.02
C ALA A 82 24.92 -0.95 -12.02
N SER A 83 25.34 -0.48 -10.85
CA SER A 83 26.37 0.56 -10.71
C SER A 83 27.51 0.07 -9.86
N GLU A 84 28.22 -0.94 -10.35
CA GLU A 84 29.59 -1.25 -9.92
C GLU A 84 30.40 -1.72 -11.14
N THR A 85 30.92 -0.76 -11.91
CA THR A 85 32.07 -0.97 -12.81
C THR A 85 32.81 0.35 -12.99
N THR A 86 33.89 0.54 -12.24
CA THR A 86 35.03 1.42 -12.53
C THR A 86 35.78 0.80 -13.73
N PRO A 87 36.21 1.55 -14.78
CA PRO A 87 37.42 2.39 -14.67
C PRO A 87 37.47 3.63 -15.58
N ALA A 88 38.04 4.74 -15.09
CA ALA A 88 38.59 5.77 -15.97
C ALA A 88 39.83 6.40 -15.32
N SER A 89 41.00 6.00 -15.83
CA SER A 89 42.28 6.67 -15.63
C SER A 89 42.29 7.97 -16.43
N GLY A 90 42.58 9.10 -15.77
CA GLY A 90 42.73 10.40 -16.42
C GLY A 90 43.39 11.41 -15.48
N THR A 91 44.59 11.83 -15.86
CA THR A 91 45.58 12.66 -15.16
C THR A 91 45.17 14.14 -14.91
N GLY A 92 45.18 14.54 -13.62
CA GLY A 92 45.63 15.83 -13.03
C GLY A 92 45.01 17.18 -13.45
N PRO A 93 45.41 18.31 -12.80
CA PRO A 93 45.35 18.64 -11.37
C PRO A 93 44.54 19.95 -11.11
N THR A 94 44.49 20.39 -9.84
CA THR A 94 44.17 21.77 -9.39
C THR A 94 42.70 22.07 -8.99
N ALA A 95 42.44 22.18 -7.69
CA ALA A 95 42.09 23.45 -7.01
C ALA A 95 41.38 23.19 -5.67
N LEU A 96 41.92 23.81 -4.63
CA LEU A 96 41.28 24.00 -3.33
C LEU A 96 39.95 24.75 -3.47
N GLN A 97 38.89 24.32 -2.79
CA GLN A 97 38.05 25.26 -2.03
C GLN A 97 37.09 24.59 -1.05
N THR A 98 37.33 24.92 0.21
CA THR A 98 36.43 24.91 1.36
C THR A 98 35.21 25.82 1.09
N SER A 99 34.00 25.37 1.39
CA SER A 99 33.04 26.20 2.14
C SER A 99 31.84 25.39 2.61
N VAL A 100 31.64 25.47 3.92
CA VAL A 100 30.50 25.02 4.70
C VAL A 100 29.37 26.02 4.49
N SER A 101 28.14 25.58 4.27
CA SER A 101 26.93 26.40 4.45
C SER A 101 25.68 25.53 4.62
N THR A 102 25.39 25.14 5.86
CA THR A 102 24.02 25.16 6.39
C THR A 102 23.77 26.60 6.89
N PRO A 103 22.58 27.17 6.68
CA PRO A 103 21.58 27.09 7.76
C PRO A 103 20.11 27.02 7.29
N THR A 104 19.36 26.10 7.92
CA THR A 104 18.12 26.34 8.70
C THR A 104 16.95 27.15 8.06
N PRO A 105 15.78 27.30 8.72
CA PRO A 105 14.51 26.65 8.37
C PRO A 105 13.41 27.59 7.81
N ALA A 106 12.29 26.98 7.42
CA ALA A 106 10.91 27.47 7.16
C ALA A 106 10.48 28.74 7.94
N PRO A 107 9.40 29.52 7.59
CA PRO A 107 8.09 29.01 7.14
C PRO A 107 7.18 29.95 6.26
N THR A 108 5.93 29.51 6.08
CA THR A 108 4.67 30.30 6.01
C THR A 108 4.10 30.73 4.64
N PRO A 109 2.75 30.90 4.55
CA PRO A 109 1.93 30.45 3.43
C PRO A 109 1.32 31.66 2.70
N SER A 110 0.59 31.43 1.60
CA SER A 110 -0.25 32.48 1.03
C SER A 110 -1.61 31.90 0.67
N GLN A 111 -2.62 32.53 1.27
CA GLN A 111 -4.04 32.25 1.18
C GLN A 111 -4.65 32.91 -0.07
N THR A 112 -5.90 32.52 -0.31
CA THR A 112 -7.00 33.36 -0.80
C THR A 112 -7.16 33.54 -2.30
N GLN A 113 -8.15 32.82 -2.85
CA GLN A 113 -9.27 33.52 -3.47
C GLN A 113 -10.59 32.78 -3.25
N ALA A 114 -11.50 33.48 -2.60
CA ALA A 114 -12.90 33.14 -2.41
C ALA A 114 -13.72 33.61 -3.61
N GLN A 115 -14.66 32.80 -4.08
CA GLN A 115 -15.88 33.27 -4.75
C GLN A 115 -17.08 32.38 -4.39
N GLN A 116 -18.24 33.00 -4.42
CA GLN A 116 -19.39 32.89 -3.51
C GLN A 116 -20.53 31.97 -4.00
N PRO A 117 -21.57 31.75 -3.16
CA PRO A 117 -22.57 30.69 -3.34
C PRO A 117 -23.79 31.16 -4.14
N THR A 118 -24.36 30.27 -4.96
CA THR A 118 -25.72 30.44 -5.50
C THR A 118 -26.69 29.47 -4.85
N THR A 119 -27.48 30.01 -3.94
CA THR A 119 -28.76 29.47 -3.47
C THR A 119 -29.76 29.47 -4.63
N ILE A 120 -30.35 28.31 -4.93
CA ILE A 120 -31.62 28.24 -5.66
C ILE A 120 -32.64 27.56 -4.76
N SER A 121 -33.46 28.40 -4.15
CA SER A 121 -34.77 28.07 -3.61
C SER A 121 -35.72 27.73 -4.76
N ASN A 122 -36.50 26.66 -4.65
CA ASN A 122 -37.85 26.71 -5.21
C ASN A 122 -38.85 25.92 -4.38
N SER A 123 -39.96 26.60 -4.13
CA SER A 123 -41.07 26.25 -3.26
C SER A 123 -42.22 25.60 -4.05
N SER A 124 -42.85 24.62 -3.39
CA SER A 124 -44.31 24.39 -3.30
C SER A 124 -45.21 24.14 -4.53
N SER A 125 -46.12 23.17 -4.32
CA SER A 125 -47.46 22.98 -4.91
C SER A 125 -47.50 22.23 -6.26
N HIS A 126 -48.43 21.31 -6.55
CA HIS A 126 -49.65 20.84 -5.90
C HIS A 126 -50.13 19.52 -6.59
N HIS A 127 -50.95 18.75 -5.87
CA HIS A 127 -52.02 17.84 -6.36
C HIS A 127 -51.72 16.44 -6.94
N GLY A 128 -52.38 15.43 -6.33
CA GLY A 128 -53.08 14.40 -7.11
C GLY A 128 -53.07 12.96 -6.56
N GLY A 129 -54.19 12.54 -5.95
CA GLY A 129 -54.69 11.15 -6.01
C GLY A 129 -54.15 10.15 -4.95
N SER A 130 -54.87 9.92 -3.85
CA SER A 130 -55.92 8.89 -3.70
C SER A 130 -55.44 7.41 -3.81
N GLY A 131 -55.38 6.73 -2.66
CA GLY A 131 -55.19 5.27 -2.59
C GLY A 131 -55.49 4.73 -1.18
N LYS A 132 -56.75 4.35 -0.96
CA LYS A 132 -57.36 3.94 0.30
C LYS A 132 -56.90 2.55 0.82
N SER A 133 -56.88 2.45 2.16
CA SER A 133 -57.40 1.37 3.03
C SER A 133 -56.79 -0.04 3.04
N LYS A 134 -56.24 -0.42 4.21
CA LYS A 134 -56.85 -1.33 5.24
C LYS A 134 -55.79 -1.59 6.32
N ARG A 135 -55.84 -1.00 7.52
CA ARG A 135 -56.74 -1.21 8.69
C ARG A 135 -56.54 -2.55 9.44
N ASN A 136 -55.88 -2.42 10.60
CA ASN A 136 -56.11 -3.06 11.92
C ASN A 136 -55.88 -4.58 12.08
N LYS A 137 -55.61 -5.13 13.27
CA LYS A 137 -55.64 -4.59 14.66
C LYS A 137 -54.71 -5.43 15.53
N ARG A 138 -54.12 -4.76 16.53
CA ARG A 138 -53.54 -5.34 17.75
C ARG A 138 -54.57 -6.18 18.52
N LYS A 139 -54.11 -7.28 19.12
CA LYS A 139 -54.43 -7.61 20.52
C LYS A 139 -53.20 -8.20 21.15
#